data_AF-A0A0B3SUG4-F1
#
_entry.id   AF-A0A0B3SUG4-F1
#
_cell.length_a   1.000
_cell.length_b   1.000
_cell.length_c   1.000
_cell.angle_alpha   90.00
_cell.angle_beta   90.00
_cell.angle_gamma   90.00
#
_symmetry.space_group_name_H-M   'P 1'
#
loop_
_entity.id
_entity.type
_entity.pdbx_description
1 polymer ?
#
loop_
_entity_poly.entity_id
_entity_poly.type
_entity_poly.pdbx_seq_one_letter_code
_entity_poly.pdbx_strand_id
1 'polypeptide(L)'
;MPDDQNDKLMEQFIERATPKLLEAMQEGLAKQIEDQIGGLKANAEKMLDEIKDARRERETREKQQATEMGQLKTLLERGDAPKDIHQHLSPEPIRLTRTQARDAALYRKAKAQAEKAGTTLEIVTDE
;
A
#
# COMPACT_ATOMS: atom_id res chain seq x y z
N MET A 1 -29.98 0.75 70.23
CA MET A 1 -28.67 0.72 69.56
C MET A 1 -28.58 -0.43 68.54
N PRO A 2 -29.32 -0.41 67.41
CA PRO A 2 -29.13 -1.38 66.32
C PRO A 2 -28.08 -0.92 65.29
N ASP A 3 -27.85 0.39 65.20
CA ASP A 3 -26.96 1.01 64.21
C ASP A 3 -25.48 0.67 64.45
N ASP A 4 -25.02 0.66 65.70
CA ASP A 4 -23.63 0.33 66.07
C ASP A 4 -23.18 -1.08 65.63
N GLN A 5 -24.12 -2.04 65.54
CA GLN A 5 -23.81 -3.41 65.14
C GLN A 5 -23.72 -3.52 63.61
N ASN A 6 -24.56 -2.77 62.91
CA ASN A 6 -24.55 -2.71 61.45
C ASN A 6 -23.33 -1.96 60.94
N ASP A 7 -22.93 -0.88 61.63
CA ASP A 7 -21.72 -0.11 61.32
C ASP A 7 -20.45 -0.96 61.53
N LYS A 8 -20.38 -1.76 62.60
CA LYS A 8 -19.26 -2.70 62.83
C LYS A 8 -19.18 -3.79 61.77
N LEU A 9 -20.32 -4.31 61.30
CA LEU A 9 -20.34 -5.30 60.23
C LEU A 9 -19.94 -4.69 58.89
N MET A 10 -20.32 -3.43 58.65
CA MET A 10 -19.91 -2.66 57.48
C MET A 10 -18.40 -2.38 57.49
N GLU A 11 -17.84 -1.95 58.63
CA GLU A 11 -16.39 -1.74 58.79
C GLU A 11 -15.60 -3.03 58.57
N GLN A 12 -16.02 -4.15 59.15
CA GLN A 12 -15.38 -5.45 58.95
C GLN A 12 -15.48 -5.94 57.50
N PHE A 13 -16.58 -5.62 56.81
CA PHE A 13 -16.72 -5.91 55.39
C PHE A 13 -15.77 -5.05 54.56
N ILE A 14 -15.69 -3.75 54.83
CA ILE A 14 -14.78 -2.82 54.16
C ILE A 14 -13.33 -3.27 54.39
N GLU A 15 -12.91 -3.54 55.62
CA GLU A 15 -11.54 -3.99 55.92
C GLU A 15 -11.16 -5.28 55.17
N ARG A 16 -12.10 -6.21 55.00
CA ARG A 16 -11.86 -7.49 54.30
C ARG A 16 -11.98 -7.39 52.79
N ALA A 17 -12.86 -6.51 52.28
CA ALA A 17 -13.12 -6.35 50.86
C ALA A 17 -12.13 -5.40 50.18
N THR A 18 -11.68 -4.36 50.88
CA THR A 18 -10.77 -3.34 50.34
C THR A 18 -9.46 -3.92 49.77
N PRO A 19 -8.73 -4.84 50.45
CA PRO A 19 -7.51 -5.40 49.88
C PRO A 19 -7.78 -6.24 48.61
N LYS A 20 -8.87 -7.02 48.58
CA LYS A 20 -9.25 -7.80 47.39
C LYS A 20 -9.71 -6.92 46.23
N LEU A 21 -10.40 -5.81 46.52
CA LEU A 21 -10.80 -4.83 45.53
C LEU A 21 -9.58 -4.08 44.95
N LEU A 22 -8.59 -3.77 45.79
CA LEU A 22 -7.33 -3.16 45.35
C LEU A 22 -6.51 -4.11 44.48
N GLU A 23 -6.39 -5.39 44.85
CA GLU A 23 -5.74 -6.41 44.00
C GLU A 23 -6.43 -6.53 42.64
N ALA A 24 -7.76 -6.68 42.63
CA ALA A 24 -8.53 -6.79 41.38
C ALA A 24 -8.42 -5.53 40.51
N MET A 25 -8.40 -4.33 41.12
CA MET A 25 -8.15 -3.08 40.42
C MET A 25 -6.75 -3.02 39.83
N GLN A 26 -5.73 -3.43 40.59
CA GLN A 26 -4.34 -3.42 40.13
C GLN A 26 -4.15 -4.38 38.96
N GLU A 27 -4.69 -5.60 39.03
CA GLU A 27 -4.63 -6.56 37.92
C GLU A 27 -5.38 -6.06 36.68
N GLY A 28 -6.57 -5.47 36.87
CA GLY A 28 -7.36 -4.91 35.78
C GLY A 28 -6.66 -3.73 35.11
N LEU A 29 -6.10 -2.82 35.90
CA LEU A 29 -5.32 -1.67 35.40
C LEU A 29 -4.04 -2.12 34.71
N ALA A 30 -3.31 -3.10 35.26
CA ALA A 30 -2.09 -3.62 34.65
C ALA A 30 -2.38 -4.22 33.27
N LYS A 31 -3.40 -5.09 33.15
CA LYS A 31 -3.82 -5.67 31.87
C LYS A 31 -4.25 -4.59 30.87
N GLN A 32 -5.03 -3.62 31.31
CA GLN A 32 -5.49 -2.55 30.44
C GLN A 32 -4.34 -1.65 29.94
N ILE A 33 -3.34 -1.38 30.80
CA ILE A 33 -2.14 -0.64 30.43
C ILE A 33 -1.28 -1.47 29.45
N GLU A 34 -1.10 -2.76 29.68
CA GLU A 34 -0.38 -3.65 28.77
C GLU A 34 -1.04 -3.74 27.39
N ASP A 35 -2.37 -3.88 27.35
CA ASP A 35 -3.14 -3.92 26.11
C ASP A 35 -3.02 -2.58 25.34
N GLN A 36 -3.10 -1.45 26.05
CA GLN A 36 -2.94 -0.12 25.45
C GLN A 36 -1.52 0.10 24.93
N ILE A 37 -0.50 -0.25 25.69
CA ILE A 37 0.90 -0.13 25.27
C ILE A 37 1.19 -1.07 24.08
N GLY A 38 0.68 -2.30 24.13
CA GLY A 38 0.77 -3.25 23.03
C GLY A 38 0.10 -2.73 21.75
N GLY A 39 -1.11 -2.20 21.88
CA GLY A 39 -1.84 -1.58 20.76
C GLY A 39 -1.15 -0.36 20.18
N LEU A 40 -0.59 0.52 21.03
CA LEU A 40 0.21 1.67 20.60
C LEU A 40 1.47 1.24 19.86
N LYS A 41 2.19 0.23 20.38
CA LYS A 41 3.38 -0.31 19.73
C LYS A 41 3.05 -0.87 18.34
N ALA A 42 2.02 -1.70 18.23
CA ALA A 42 1.60 -2.30 16.96
C ALA A 42 1.20 -1.22 15.94
N ASN A 43 0.46 -0.19 16.36
CA ASN A 43 0.10 0.93 15.50
C ASN A 43 1.33 1.76 15.08
N ALA A 44 2.27 2.00 15.99
CA ALA A 44 3.51 2.71 15.68
C ALA A 44 4.37 1.94 14.66
N GLU A 45 4.50 0.62 14.83
CA GLU A 45 5.20 -0.24 13.87
C GLU A 45 4.54 -0.19 12.49
N LYS A 46 3.21 -0.32 12.43
CA LYS A 46 2.45 -0.22 11.18
C LYS A 46 2.64 1.14 10.49
N MET A 47 2.52 2.24 11.22
CA MET A 47 2.72 3.58 10.67
C MET A 47 4.15 3.79 10.15
N LEU A 48 5.16 3.28 10.86
CA LEU A 48 6.55 3.38 10.40
C LEU A 48 6.78 2.60 9.11
N ASP A 49 6.15 1.44 8.95
CA ASP A 49 6.25 0.66 7.73
C ASP A 49 5.51 1.33 6.57
N GLU A 50 4.31 1.86 6.80
CA GLU A 50 3.58 2.68 5.80
C GLU A 50 4.40 3.90 5.35
N ILE A 51 5.10 4.59 6.27
CA ILE A 51 5.98 5.72 5.93
C ILE A 51 7.18 5.26 5.09
N LYS A 52 7.79 4.13 5.42
CA LYS A 52 8.91 3.59 4.64
C LYS A 52 8.47 3.23 3.23
N ASP A 53 7.31 2.58 3.08
CA ASP A 53 6.79 2.18 1.79
C ASP A 53 6.39 3.40 0.96
N ALA A 54 5.70 4.38 1.55
CA ALA A 54 5.40 5.65 0.89
C ALA A 54 6.67 6.39 0.45
N ARG A 55 7.76 6.33 1.23
CA ARG A 55 9.05 6.92 0.84
C ARG A 55 9.68 6.18 -0.33
N ARG A 56 9.69 4.84 -0.32
CA ARG A 56 10.18 4.03 -1.45
C ARG A 56 9.38 4.32 -2.71
N GLU A 57 8.06 4.38 -2.62
CA GLU A 57 7.19 4.72 -3.75
C GLU A 57 7.51 6.11 -4.30
N ARG A 58 7.68 7.12 -3.44
CA ARG A 58 8.11 8.46 -3.87
C ARG A 58 9.46 8.44 -4.58
N GLU A 59 10.47 7.78 -4.00
CA GLU A 59 11.80 7.68 -4.61
C GLU A 59 11.75 6.95 -5.98
N THR A 60 10.90 5.93 -6.12
CA THR A 60 10.71 5.26 -7.42
C THR A 60 10.01 6.16 -8.44
N ARG A 61 8.97 6.89 -8.02
CA ARG A 61 8.22 7.81 -8.88
C ARG A 61 9.08 8.99 -9.32
N GLU A 62 9.89 9.55 -8.42
CA GLU A 62 10.82 10.63 -8.75
C GLU A 62 11.88 10.19 -9.76
N LYS A 63 12.43 8.96 -9.61
CA LYS A 63 13.38 8.40 -10.59
C LYS A 63 12.73 8.14 -11.95
N GLN A 64 11.50 7.63 -11.96
CA GLN A 64 10.73 7.45 -13.20
C GLN A 64 10.46 8.79 -13.88
N GLN A 65 9.96 9.78 -13.16
CA GLN A 65 9.71 11.13 -13.68
C GLN A 65 10.99 11.80 -14.19
N ALA A 66 12.11 11.67 -13.48
CA ALA A 66 13.39 12.20 -13.94
C ALA A 66 13.86 11.54 -15.24
N THR A 67 13.63 10.22 -15.39
CA THR A 67 13.97 9.47 -16.60
C THR A 67 13.08 9.89 -17.77
N GLU A 68 11.75 9.96 -17.56
CA GLU A 68 10.77 10.39 -18.56
C GLU A 68 11.03 11.85 -19.00
N MET A 69 11.31 12.75 -18.05
CA MET A 69 11.63 14.14 -18.35
C MET A 69 12.94 14.26 -19.14
N GLY A 70 13.95 13.45 -18.82
CA GLY A 70 15.19 13.38 -19.58
C GLY A 70 14.96 12.95 -21.04
N GLN A 71 14.17 11.89 -21.25
CA GLN A 71 13.80 11.41 -22.58
C GLN A 71 13.01 12.47 -23.36
N LEU A 72 12.01 13.09 -22.72
CA LEU A 72 11.23 14.17 -23.32
C LEU A 72 12.12 15.35 -23.74
N LYS A 73 13.06 15.76 -22.88
CA LYS A 73 13.99 16.85 -23.19
C LYS A 73 14.86 16.51 -24.41
N THR A 74 15.39 15.29 -24.50
CA THR A 74 16.18 14.86 -25.67
C THR A 74 15.36 14.87 -26.96
N LEU A 75 14.09 14.45 -26.91
CA LEU A 75 13.19 14.46 -28.06
C LEU A 75 12.84 15.89 -28.52
N LEU A 76 12.63 16.81 -27.55
CA LEU A 76 12.39 18.23 -27.83
C LEU A 76 13.64 18.93 -28.41
N GLU A 77 14.83 18.64 -27.88
CA GLU A 77 16.11 19.18 -28.39
C GLU A 77 16.43 18.69 -29.81
N ARG A 78 15.96 17.49 -30.18
CA ARG A 78 16.06 16.96 -31.55
C ARG A 78 15.18 17.72 -32.55
N GLY A 79 14.23 18.52 -32.06
CA GLY A 79 13.31 19.30 -32.90
C GLY A 79 12.22 18.45 -33.55
N ASP A 80 11.92 17.29 -32.99
CA ASP A 80 10.87 16.42 -33.51
C ASP A 80 9.50 17.09 -33.43
N ALA A 81 8.64 16.81 -34.41
CA ALA A 81 7.26 17.29 -34.35
C ALA A 81 6.55 16.66 -33.14
N PRO A 82 5.61 17.37 -32.48
CA PRO A 82 4.90 16.86 -31.30
C PRO A 82 4.27 15.46 -31.49
N LYS A 83 3.85 15.13 -32.72
CA LYS A 83 3.30 13.82 -33.07
C LYS A 83 4.34 12.69 -32.97
N ASP A 84 5.58 12.95 -33.36
CA ASP A 84 6.66 11.97 -33.35
C ASP A 84 7.16 11.74 -31.91
N ILE A 85 7.18 12.81 -31.10
CA ILE A 85 7.48 12.75 -29.67
C ILE A 85 6.47 11.85 -28.94
N HIS A 86 5.16 12.03 -29.21
CA HIS A 86 4.11 11.19 -28.64
C HIS A 86 4.24 9.71 -29.06
N GLN A 87 4.56 9.43 -30.33
CA GLN A 87 4.79 8.05 -30.78
C GLN A 87 6.00 7.40 -30.11
N HIS A 88 7.06 8.16 -29.81
CA HIS A 88 8.24 7.64 -29.13
C HIS A 88 8.04 7.42 -27.63
N LEU A 89 7.24 8.25 -26.96
CA LEU A 89 6.95 8.13 -25.53
C LEU A 89 5.82 7.15 -25.23
N SER A 90 4.90 6.95 -26.17
CA SER A 90 3.74 6.07 -26.01
C SER A 90 3.47 5.33 -27.32
N PRO A 91 4.32 4.34 -27.68
CA PRO A 91 4.17 3.60 -28.92
C PRO A 91 2.87 2.78 -28.89
N GLU A 92 2.00 3.01 -29.89
CA GLU A 92 0.73 2.29 -29.99
C GLU A 92 0.95 0.77 -30.08
N PRO A 93 0.11 -0.03 -29.40
CA PRO A 93 0.20 -1.49 -29.44
C PRO A 93 -0.04 -2.01 -30.86
N ILE A 94 0.75 -3.01 -31.27
CA ILE A 94 0.56 -3.67 -32.57
C ILE A 94 -0.68 -4.54 -32.46
N ARG A 95 -1.67 -4.27 -33.30
CA ARG A 95 -2.93 -5.00 -33.31
C ARG A 95 -2.92 -6.05 -34.42
N LEU A 96 -3.11 -7.30 -34.04
CA LEU A 96 -3.41 -8.38 -34.96
C LEU A 96 -4.85 -8.82 -34.79
N THR A 97 -5.51 -9.14 -35.89
CA THR A 97 -6.82 -9.76 -35.78
C THR A 97 -6.71 -11.23 -35.37
N ARG A 98 -7.81 -11.83 -34.88
CA ARG A 98 -7.82 -13.22 -34.43
C ARG A 98 -7.50 -14.20 -35.57
N THR A 99 -7.89 -13.88 -36.79
CA THR A 99 -7.52 -14.66 -37.99
C THR A 99 -6.04 -14.54 -38.32
N GLN A 100 -5.46 -13.34 -38.25
CA GLN A 100 -4.04 -13.10 -38.51
C GLN A 100 -3.12 -13.68 -37.42
N ALA A 101 -3.56 -13.66 -36.16
CA ALA A 101 -2.84 -14.24 -35.04
C ALA A 101 -2.75 -15.78 -35.08
N ARG A 102 -3.61 -16.44 -35.88
CA ARG A 102 -3.54 -17.90 -36.12
C ARG A 102 -2.43 -18.28 -37.09
N ASP A 103 -1.95 -17.36 -37.93
CA ASP A 103 -0.78 -17.59 -38.78
C ASP A 103 0.50 -17.36 -37.96
N ALA A 104 1.26 -18.44 -37.75
CA ALA A 104 2.50 -18.41 -37.00
C ALA A 104 3.55 -17.46 -37.58
N ALA A 105 3.57 -17.26 -38.90
CA ALA A 105 4.52 -16.35 -39.54
C ALA A 105 4.16 -14.89 -39.28
N LEU A 106 2.88 -14.53 -39.38
CA LEU A 106 2.38 -13.19 -39.09
C LEU A 106 2.51 -12.85 -37.60
N TYR A 107 2.14 -13.77 -36.72
CA TYR A 107 2.28 -13.59 -35.27
C TYR A 107 3.73 -13.35 -34.85
N ARG A 108 4.68 -14.15 -35.36
CA ARG A 108 6.11 -13.98 -35.04
C ARG A 108 6.65 -12.65 -35.55
N LYS A 109 6.25 -12.22 -36.75
CA LYS A 109 6.65 -10.92 -37.30
C LYS A 109 6.11 -9.76 -36.47
N ALA A 110 4.82 -9.80 -36.13
CA ALA A 110 4.20 -8.76 -35.31
C ALA A 110 4.78 -8.72 -33.89
N LYS A 111 5.08 -9.89 -33.29
CA LYS A 111 5.76 -9.96 -32.00
C LYS A 111 7.16 -9.35 -32.06
N ALA A 112 7.96 -9.68 -33.06
CA ALA A 112 9.28 -9.08 -33.25
C ALA A 112 9.22 -7.57 -33.50
N GLN A 113 8.19 -7.11 -34.20
CA GLN A 113 7.96 -5.68 -34.43
C GLN A 113 7.53 -4.96 -33.15
N ALA A 114 6.71 -5.59 -32.30
CA ALA A 114 6.28 -5.05 -31.02
C ALA A 114 7.47 -4.94 -30.05
N GLU A 115 8.30 -5.97 -29.99
CA GLU A 115 9.55 -5.96 -29.20
C GLU A 115 10.52 -4.88 -29.69
N LYS A 116 10.68 -4.71 -31.01
CA LYS A 116 11.56 -3.67 -31.59
C LYS A 116 11.06 -2.26 -31.33
N ALA A 117 9.74 -2.06 -31.30
CA ALA A 117 9.10 -0.79 -31.03
C ALA A 117 8.88 -0.54 -29.52
N GLY A 118 9.23 -1.48 -28.64
CA GLY A 118 9.04 -1.36 -27.19
C GLY A 118 7.57 -1.32 -26.76
N THR A 119 6.68 -1.93 -27.54
CA THR A 119 5.23 -1.92 -27.33
C THR A 119 4.66 -3.34 -27.22
N THR A 120 3.38 -3.45 -26.89
CA THR A 120 2.71 -4.74 -26.64
C THR A 120 1.96 -5.19 -27.90
N LEU A 121 1.86 -6.52 -28.09
CA LEU A 121 1.03 -7.11 -29.14
C LEU A 121 -0.38 -7.37 -28.61
N GLU A 122 -1.40 -6.77 -29.22
CA GLU A 122 -2.82 -6.97 -28.89
C GLU A 122 -3.51 -7.80 -29.96
N ILE A 123 -4.29 -8.80 -29.55
CA ILE A 123 -5.15 -9.57 -30.48
C ILE A 123 -6.57 -9.03 -30.37
N VAL A 124 -7.05 -8.38 -31.42
CA VAL A 124 -8.41 -7.85 -31.54
C VAL A 124 -9.33 -8.84 -32.22
N THR A 125 -10.59 -8.89 -31.79
CA THR A 125 -11.65 -9.65 -32.48
C THR A 125 -11.95 -9.00 -33.82
N ASP A 126 -11.95 -9.82 -34.88
CA ASP A 126 -12.52 -9.45 -36.18
C ASP A 126 -14.02 -9.15 -35.96
N GLU A 127 -14.49 -7.96 -36.34
CA GLU A 127 -15.93 -7.73 -36.61
C GLU A 127 -16.32 -8.42 -37.93
#